data_AF-A0A176VMN7-F1
#
_entry.id   AF-A0A176VMN7-F1
#
_cell.length_a   1.000
_cell.length_b   1.000
_cell.length_c   1.000
_cell.angle_alpha   90.00
_cell.angle_beta   90.00
_cell.angle_gamma   90.00
#
_symmetry.space_group_name_H-M   'P 1'
#
loop_
_entity.id
_entity.type
_entity.pdbx_description
1 polymer ?
#
loop_
_entity_poly.entity_id
_entity_poly.type
_entity_poly.pdbx_seq_one_letter_code
_entity_poly.pdbx_strand_id
1 'polypeptide(L)'
;MASNGNGAAYRHPRAVGPATVLAIGKATPPTAFPQSEYPDFFFDITNTSHKTELKAKFARICKNSGINKRYFHCTEDILKANPSMCTYLEPSLDVRQDIAIREMRRRSAEKKSSTTGEGCDWGLVVGFGPGLTIEVSVLKAIATGN
;
A
#
# COMPACT_ATOMS: atom_id res chain seq x y z
N MET A 1 2.55 -62.80 7.54
CA MET A 1 3.30 -61.91 6.64
C MET A 1 2.32 -60.97 5.96
N ALA A 2 2.29 -59.70 6.38
CA ALA A 2 1.79 -58.57 5.59
C ALA A 2 2.46 -57.32 6.19
N SER A 3 3.09 -56.55 5.32
CA SER A 3 4.15 -55.59 5.56
C SER A 3 3.68 -54.27 6.17
N ASN A 4 4.57 -53.71 7.00
CA ASN A 4 4.62 -52.33 7.49
C ASN A 4 4.06 -51.29 6.50
N GLY A 5 2.99 -50.60 6.91
CA GLY A 5 2.57 -49.34 6.33
C GLY A 5 3.56 -48.24 6.70
N ASN A 6 4.48 -47.93 5.80
CA ASN A 6 5.44 -46.84 5.94
C ASN A 6 4.73 -45.53 5.55
N GLY A 7 4.09 -44.89 6.53
CA GLY A 7 3.44 -43.58 6.38
C GLY A 7 3.86 -42.68 7.53
N ALA A 8 5.13 -42.34 7.62
CA ALA A 8 5.63 -41.39 8.61
C ALA A 8 5.02 -40.01 8.34
N ALA A 9 3.87 -39.74 8.97
CA ALA A 9 3.27 -38.41 8.99
C ALA A 9 4.31 -37.43 9.56
N TYR A 10 4.63 -36.38 8.79
CA TYR A 10 5.63 -35.39 9.14
C TYR A 10 5.27 -34.74 10.50
N ARG A 11 5.99 -35.10 11.57
CA ARG A 11 5.73 -34.63 12.94
C ARG A 11 6.56 -33.39 13.23
N HIS A 12 6.00 -32.21 13.00
CA HIS A 12 6.55 -30.99 13.56
C HIS A 12 6.08 -30.84 15.02
N PRO A 13 6.96 -30.53 15.99
CA PRO A 13 6.55 -30.27 17.36
C PRO A 13 5.49 -29.16 17.42
N ARG A 14 4.42 -29.38 18.20
CA ARG A 14 3.36 -28.39 18.38
C ARG A 14 3.75 -27.36 19.44
N ALA A 15 3.35 -26.10 19.23
CA ALA A 15 3.48 -25.05 20.23
C ALA A 15 2.58 -25.35 21.44
N VAL A 16 3.03 -24.93 22.62
CA VAL A 16 2.30 -25.08 23.89
C VAL A 16 1.78 -23.71 24.32
N GLY A 17 0.48 -23.63 24.64
CA GLY A 17 -0.18 -22.40 25.08
C GLY A 17 -1.01 -21.72 23.98
N PRO A 18 -1.81 -20.71 24.35
CA PRO A 18 -2.63 -19.95 23.41
C PRO A 18 -1.77 -19.04 22.53
N ALA A 19 -2.23 -18.75 21.30
CA ALA A 19 -1.61 -17.76 20.44
C ALA A 19 -1.65 -16.37 21.12
N THR A 20 -0.53 -15.66 21.10
CA THR A 20 -0.37 -14.37 21.77
C THR A 20 0.26 -13.36 20.81
N VAL A 21 -0.22 -12.12 20.82
CA VAL A 21 0.42 -11.02 20.05
C VAL A 21 1.76 -10.68 20.70
N LEU A 22 2.85 -10.96 19.99
CA LEU A 22 4.20 -10.70 20.50
C LEU A 22 4.67 -9.26 20.24
N ALA A 23 4.22 -8.65 19.15
CA ALA A 23 4.53 -7.26 18.81
C ALA A 23 3.49 -6.68 17.83
N ILE A 24 3.35 -5.35 17.83
CA ILE A 24 2.61 -4.58 16.82
C ILE A 24 3.50 -3.43 16.35
N GLY A 25 3.77 -3.37 15.05
CA GLY A 25 4.47 -2.25 14.41
C GLY A 25 3.55 -1.49 13.46
N LYS A 26 3.74 -0.17 13.34
CA LYS A 26 3.08 0.67 12.34
C LYS A 26 4.12 1.56 11.67
N ALA A 27 3.99 1.75 10.36
CA ALA A 27 4.73 2.76 9.62
C ALA A 27 3.78 3.51 8.68
N THR A 28 3.95 4.82 8.59
CA THR A 28 3.21 5.69 7.66
C THR A 28 4.20 6.59 6.93
N PRO A 29 3.88 7.04 5.70
CA PRO A 29 4.63 8.13 5.06
C PRO A 29 4.74 9.36 5.97
N PRO A 30 5.78 10.19 5.82
CA PRO A 30 5.95 11.39 6.64
C PRO A 30 4.93 12.49 6.33
N THR A 31 4.45 12.56 5.08
CA THR A 31 3.57 13.64 4.62
C THR A 31 2.14 13.40 5.06
N ALA A 32 1.67 14.23 6.00
CA ALA A 32 0.29 14.23 6.47
C ALA A 32 -0.54 15.27 5.70
N PHE A 33 -1.71 14.85 5.22
CA PHE A 33 -2.68 15.71 4.53
C PHE A 33 -3.97 15.80 5.35
N PRO A 34 -4.41 17.02 5.71
CA PRO A 34 -5.70 17.25 6.34
C PRO A 34 -6.86 16.83 5.43
N GLN A 35 -7.85 16.12 5.99
CA GLN A 35 -9.02 15.68 5.23
C GLN A 35 -9.88 16.86 4.77
N SER A 36 -9.84 17.99 5.49
CA SER A 36 -10.52 19.23 5.15
C SER A 36 -10.00 19.89 3.87
N GLU A 37 -8.70 19.80 3.61
CA GLU A 37 -8.03 20.41 2.45
C GLU A 37 -7.93 19.46 1.25
N TYR A 38 -8.16 18.16 1.48
CA TYR A 38 -8.03 17.14 0.45
C TYR A 38 -8.91 17.35 -0.80
N PRO A 39 -10.17 17.84 -0.70
CA PRO A 39 -10.97 18.13 -1.88
C PRO A 39 -10.36 19.19 -2.79
N ASP A 40 -9.71 20.21 -2.25
CA ASP A 40 -9.07 21.25 -3.05
C ASP A 40 -7.84 20.69 -3.75
N PHE A 41 -6.93 20.12 -2.97
CA PHE A 41 -5.74 19.44 -3.49
C PHE A 41 -6.06 18.42 -4.60
N PHE A 42 -7.03 17.53 -4.37
CA PHE A 42 -7.38 16.48 -5.32
C PHE A 42 -7.90 17.05 -6.65
N PHE A 43 -8.78 18.06 -6.58
CA PHE A 43 -9.35 18.64 -7.80
C PHE A 43 -8.34 19.51 -8.55
N ASP A 44 -7.41 20.15 -7.84
CA ASP A 44 -6.37 20.96 -8.45
C ASP A 44 -5.32 20.08 -9.14
N ILE A 45 -4.79 19.06 -8.45
CA ILE A 45 -3.74 18.18 -9.01
C ILE A 45 -4.25 17.31 -10.17
N THR A 46 -5.55 17.01 -10.20
CA THR A 46 -6.19 16.25 -11.30
C THR A 46 -6.74 17.14 -12.41
N ASN A 47 -6.52 18.46 -12.35
CA ASN A 47 -7.04 19.43 -13.31
C ASN A 47 -8.56 19.32 -13.51
N THR A 48 -9.30 19.13 -12.41
CA THR A 48 -10.76 18.97 -12.41
C THR A 48 -11.48 20.05 -11.61
N SER A 49 -10.81 21.12 -11.19
CA SER A 49 -11.38 22.20 -10.36
C SER A 49 -12.63 22.87 -10.95
N HIS A 50 -12.81 22.80 -12.27
CA HIS A 50 -14.01 23.26 -12.98
C HIS A 50 -15.26 22.40 -12.72
N LYS A 51 -15.12 21.18 -12.19
CA LYS A 51 -16.23 20.26 -11.88
C LYS A 51 -16.81 20.53 -10.50
N THR A 52 -17.37 21.73 -10.32
CA THR A 52 -17.80 22.28 -9.02
C THR A 52 -18.81 21.40 -8.28
N GLU A 53 -19.80 20.83 -8.96
CA GLU A 53 -20.79 19.92 -8.35
C GLU A 53 -20.14 18.63 -7.82
N LEU A 54 -19.22 18.06 -8.60
CA LEU A 54 -18.48 16.87 -8.21
C LEU A 54 -17.55 17.16 -7.02
N LYS A 55 -16.90 18.32 -7.03
CA LYS A 55 -16.08 18.81 -5.91
C LYS A 55 -16.91 18.98 -4.65
N ALA A 56 -18.09 19.58 -4.73
CA ALA A 56 -19.01 19.74 -3.61
C ALA A 56 -19.46 18.38 -3.04
N LYS A 57 -19.81 17.42 -3.92
CA LYS A 57 -20.14 16.05 -3.51
C LYS A 57 -18.96 15.37 -2.81
N PHE A 58 -17.75 15.52 -3.35
CA PHE A 58 -16.54 14.93 -2.78
C PHE A 58 -16.16 15.55 -1.43
N ALA A 59 -16.29 16.87 -1.29
CA ALA A 59 -16.08 17.57 -0.03
C ALA A 59 -17.05 17.08 1.05
N ARG A 60 -18.33 16.85 0.70
CA ARG A 60 -19.31 16.26 1.63
C ARG A 60 -18.92 14.85 2.06
N ILE A 61 -18.43 14.02 1.14
CA ILE A 61 -17.91 12.67 1.47
C ILE A 61 -16.71 12.79 2.42
N CYS A 62 -15.76 13.67 2.14
CA CYS A 62 -14.59 13.88 2.99
C CYS A 62 -14.98 14.33 4.40
N LYS A 63 -15.91 15.30 4.51
CA LYS A 63 -16.44 15.79 5.79
C LYS A 63 -17.09 14.69 6.63
N ASN A 64 -17.83 13.78 6.00
CA ASN A 64 -18.59 12.73 6.69
C ASN A 64 -17.81 11.40 6.81
N SER A 65 -16.54 11.35 6.40
CA SER A 65 -15.75 10.12 6.38
C SER A 65 -15.25 9.67 7.77
N GLY A 66 -15.32 10.54 8.79
CA GLY A 66 -14.70 10.29 10.11
C GLY A 66 -13.17 10.34 10.09
N ILE A 67 -12.56 10.79 8.98
CA ILE A 67 -11.12 10.91 8.81
C ILE A 67 -10.68 12.34 9.11
N ASN A 68 -9.68 12.52 9.97
CA ASN A 68 -9.09 13.84 10.24
C ASN A 68 -7.92 14.17 9.30
N LYS A 69 -7.02 13.19 9.10
CA LYS A 69 -5.85 13.31 8.23
C LYS A 69 -5.46 11.96 7.66
N ARG A 70 -4.79 11.97 6.51
CA ARG A 70 -4.20 10.79 5.88
C ARG A 70 -2.73 11.02 5.60
N TYR A 71 -1.96 9.94 5.53
CA TYR A 71 -0.53 10.00 5.22
C TYR A 71 -0.33 9.47 3.81
N PHE A 72 0.26 10.28 2.94
CA PHE A 72 0.47 9.93 1.53
C PHE A 72 1.96 9.92 1.21
N HIS A 73 2.39 8.93 0.43
CA HIS A 73 3.70 8.99 -0.20
C HIS A 73 3.66 9.84 -1.48
N CYS A 74 2.57 9.75 -2.25
CA CYS A 74 2.36 10.57 -3.44
C CYS A 74 2.11 12.04 -3.04
N THR A 75 3.17 12.83 -3.02
CA THR A 75 3.12 14.28 -2.83
C THR A 75 2.76 15.00 -4.13
N GLU A 76 2.50 16.30 -4.05
CA GLU A 76 2.25 17.15 -5.22
C GLU A 76 3.39 17.06 -6.24
N ASP A 77 4.65 17.09 -5.81
CA ASP A 77 5.81 17.01 -6.69
C ASP A 77 5.86 15.68 -7.46
N ILE A 78 5.58 14.57 -6.78
CA ILE A 78 5.53 13.25 -7.42
C ILE A 78 4.39 13.21 -8.44
N LEU A 79 3.23 13.77 -8.12
CA LEU A 79 2.08 13.77 -9.03
C LEU A 79 2.30 14.69 -10.24
N LYS A 80 2.94 15.85 -10.05
CA LYS A 80 3.34 16.75 -11.16
C LYS A 80 4.38 16.11 -12.08
N ALA A 81 5.32 15.35 -11.53
CA ALA A 81 6.30 14.60 -12.33
C ALA A 81 5.67 13.41 -13.10
N ASN A 82 4.47 12.97 -12.71
CA ASN A 82 3.79 11.80 -13.26
C ASN A 82 2.34 12.12 -13.65
N PRO A 83 2.11 12.96 -14.67
CA PRO A 83 0.78 13.48 -15.01
C PRO A 83 -0.22 12.38 -15.39
N SER A 84 0.23 11.27 -15.99
CA SER A 84 -0.63 10.13 -16.32
C SER A 84 -1.30 9.49 -15.08
N MET A 85 -0.72 9.68 -13.89
CA MET A 85 -1.36 9.24 -12.64
C MET A 85 -2.55 10.10 -12.23
N CYS A 86 -2.61 11.34 -12.73
CA CYS A 86 -3.63 12.35 -12.41
C CYS A 86 -4.76 12.40 -13.45
N THR A 87 -4.63 11.66 -14.55
CA THR A 87 -5.64 11.52 -15.59
C THR A 87 -6.54 10.32 -15.33
N TYR A 88 -7.81 10.42 -15.72
CA TYR A 88 -8.75 9.30 -15.65
C TYR A 88 -8.49 8.29 -16.77
N LEU A 89 -8.30 7.01 -16.40
CA LEU A 89 -8.11 5.85 -17.28
C LEU A 89 -6.86 5.87 -18.19
N GLU A 90 -5.95 6.84 -18.00
CA GLU A 90 -4.69 6.85 -18.73
C GLU A 90 -3.75 5.75 -18.20
N PRO A 91 -3.03 5.03 -19.09
CA PRO A 91 -2.06 4.03 -18.69
C PRO A 91 -1.01 4.61 -17.75
N SER A 92 -0.98 4.11 -16.51
CA SER A 92 -0.09 4.60 -15.46
C SER A 92 0.42 3.49 -14.53
N LEU A 93 0.21 2.22 -14.92
CA LEU A 93 0.55 1.04 -14.10
C LEU A 93 2.04 0.98 -13.76
N ASP A 94 2.91 1.11 -14.76
CA ASP A 94 4.36 0.98 -14.58
C ASP A 94 4.90 2.02 -13.59
N VAL A 95 4.45 3.26 -13.71
CA VAL A 95 4.82 4.36 -12.82
C VAL A 95 4.29 4.13 -11.40
N ARG A 96 3.04 3.67 -11.26
CA ARG A 96 2.44 3.34 -9.95
C ARG A 96 3.22 2.22 -9.25
N GLN A 97 3.60 1.18 -10.00
CA GLN A 97 4.38 0.05 -9.47
C GLN A 97 5.79 0.48 -9.09
N ASP A 98 6.48 1.27 -9.93
CA ASP A 98 7.84 1.73 -9.63
C ASP A 98 7.88 2.55 -8.33
N ILE A 99 6.97 3.52 -8.19
CA ILE A 99 6.87 4.34 -6.97
C ILE A 99 6.60 3.46 -5.74
N ALA A 100 5.63 2.55 -5.80
CA ALA A 100 5.27 1.70 -4.67
C ALA A 100 6.41 0.75 -4.27
N ILE A 101 7.02 0.07 -5.24
CA ILE A 101 8.11 -0.89 -5.01
C ILE A 101 9.36 -0.16 -4.50
N ARG A 102 9.69 1.00 -5.07
CA ARG A 102 10.86 1.79 -4.66
C ARG A 102 10.71 2.29 -3.23
N GLU A 103 9.56 2.83 -2.84
CA GLU A 103 9.32 3.29 -1.47
C GLU A 103 9.35 2.13 -0.47
N MET A 104 8.74 0.99 -0.79
CA MET A 104 8.81 -0.23 0.04
C MET A 104 10.25 -0.68 0.27
N ARG A 105 11.07 -0.74 -0.80
CA ARG A 105 12.49 -1.10 -0.71
C ARG A 105 13.28 -0.11 0.13
N ARG A 106 13.05 1.19 -0.08
CA ARG A 106 13.68 2.27 0.69
C ARG A 106 13.40 2.11 2.19
N ARG A 107 12.14 1.89 2.57
CA ARG A 107 11.74 1.65 3.97
C ARG A 107 12.35 0.38 4.55
N SER A 108 12.42 -0.69 3.76
CA SER A 108 13.04 -1.94 4.18
C SER A 108 14.51 -1.72 4.53
N ALA A 109 15.24 -0.93 3.73
CA ALA A 109 16.61 -0.55 4.00
C ALA A 109 16.74 0.33 5.26
N GLU A 110 15.90 1.35 5.42
CA GLU A 110 15.89 2.23 6.60
C GLU A 110 15.66 1.46 7.91
N LYS A 111 14.73 0.50 7.89
CA LYS A 111 14.39 -0.34 9.04
C LYS A 111 15.38 -1.50 9.25
N LYS A 112 16.38 -1.66 8.38
CA LYS A 112 17.28 -2.83 8.34
C LYS A 112 16.49 -4.15 8.36
N SER A 113 15.37 -4.18 7.63
CA SER A 113 14.54 -5.38 7.48
C SER A 113 15.35 -6.51 6.85
N SER A 114 14.96 -7.75 7.12
CA SER A 114 15.59 -8.98 6.58
C SER A 114 15.31 -9.20 5.10
N THR A 115 14.29 -8.54 4.53
CA THR A 115 13.94 -8.62 3.12
C THR A 115 13.61 -7.24 2.55
N THR A 116 13.63 -7.12 1.22
CA THR A 116 13.14 -5.95 0.47
C THR A 116 11.62 -5.72 0.59
N GLY A 117 10.88 -6.64 1.21
CA GLY A 117 9.43 -6.60 1.42
C GLY A 117 9.07 -6.30 2.87
N GLU A 118 9.80 -5.36 3.49
CA GLU A 118 9.66 -4.97 4.90
C GLU A 118 9.81 -6.14 5.89
N GLY A 119 10.59 -7.16 5.55
CA GLY A 119 10.83 -8.36 6.37
C GLY A 119 9.91 -9.54 6.05
N CYS A 120 8.99 -9.39 5.10
CA CYS A 120 8.17 -10.49 4.58
C CYS A 120 8.79 -11.09 3.32
N ASP A 121 8.70 -12.41 3.14
CA ASP A 121 9.14 -13.09 1.91
C ASP A 121 8.17 -12.90 0.74
N TRP A 122 6.89 -12.72 1.06
CA TRP A 122 5.81 -12.50 0.11
C TRP A 122 4.94 -11.34 0.56
N GLY A 123 4.43 -10.59 -0.41
CA GLY A 123 3.56 -9.45 -0.15
C GLY A 123 2.59 -9.18 -1.28
N LEU A 124 1.57 -8.38 -0.96
CA LEU A 124 0.60 -7.88 -1.93
C LEU A 124 0.75 -6.37 -2.06
N VAL A 125 0.90 -5.88 -3.28
CA VAL A 125 0.69 -4.46 -3.59
C VAL A 125 -0.71 -4.30 -4.12
N VAL A 126 -1.52 -3.51 -3.42
CA VAL A 126 -2.88 -3.15 -3.82
C VAL A 126 -2.92 -1.67 -4.17
N GLY A 127 -3.12 -1.35 -5.45
CA GLY A 127 -3.33 0.01 -5.94
C GLY A 127 -4.82 0.27 -6.17
N PHE A 128 -5.34 1.37 -5.65
CA PHE A 128 -6.70 1.84 -5.93
C PHE A 128 -6.62 3.04 -6.87
N GLY A 129 -7.10 2.88 -8.11
CA GLY A 129 -7.23 3.97 -9.06
C GLY A 129 -8.48 4.82 -8.82
N PRO A 130 -8.54 6.05 -9.38
CA PRO A 130 -9.67 6.97 -9.20
C PRO A 130 -11.01 6.48 -9.79
N GLY A 131 -11.03 5.36 -10.52
CA GLY A 131 -12.20 4.77 -11.17
C GLY A 131 -12.69 3.42 -10.61
N LEU A 132 -12.40 3.10 -9.33
CA LEU A 132 -12.62 1.76 -8.74
C LEU A 132 -11.75 0.65 -9.36
N THR A 133 -10.71 0.98 -10.12
CA THR A 133 -9.73 -0.03 -10.55
C THR A 133 -8.91 -0.48 -9.35
N ILE A 134 -8.91 -1.79 -9.09
CA ILE A 134 -8.04 -2.42 -8.10
C ILE A 134 -6.93 -3.13 -8.87
N GLU A 135 -5.71 -2.68 -8.66
CA GLU A 135 -4.51 -3.34 -9.16
C GLU A 135 -3.94 -4.18 -8.03
N VAL A 136 -3.77 -5.48 -8.27
CA VAL A 136 -3.25 -6.41 -7.28
C VAL A 136 -2.05 -7.11 -7.87
N SER A 137 -0.88 -6.93 -7.26
CA SER A 137 0.35 -7.60 -7.67
C SER A 137 0.93 -8.39 -6.51
N VAL A 138 1.25 -9.67 -6.76
CA VAL A 138 1.96 -10.53 -5.81
C VAL A 138 3.45 -10.27 -5.97
N LEU A 139 4.12 -9.94 -4.88
CA LEU A 139 5.56 -9.69 -4.85
C LEU A 139 6.26 -10.79 -4.05
N LYS A 140 7.38 -11.26 -4.60
CA LYS A 140 8.38 -12.05 -3.88
C LYS A 140 9.53 -11.14 -3.48
N ALA A 141 9.82 -11.06 -2.19
CA ALA A 141 10.91 -10.25 -1.67
C ALA A 141 12.26 -10.97 -1.83
N ILE A 142 13.33 -10.19 -1.88
CA ILE A 142 14.71 -10.67 -1.89
C ILE A 142 15.29 -10.42 -0.50
N ALA A 143 16.09 -11.35 0.02
CA ALA A 143 16.82 -11.16 1.26
C ALA A 143 17.79 -9.97 1.14
N THR A 144 17.72 -9.04 2.07
CA THR A 144 18.74 -8.00 2.26
C THR A 144 19.85 -8.67 3.05
N GLY A 145 20.99 -8.96 2.41
CA GLY A 145 22.11 -9.76 2.96
C GLY A 145 22.88 -9.08 4.09
N ASN A 146 22.16 -8.58 5.08
CA ASN A 146 22.65 -7.94 6.30
C ASN A 146 22.95 -8.97 7.38
#